data_AF-A0A1V6IVM8-F1
#
_entry.id   AF-A0A1V6IVM8-F1
#
_cell.length_a   1.000
_cell.length_b   1.000
_cell.length_c   1.000
_cell.angle_alpha   90.00
_cell.angle_beta   90.00
_cell.angle_gamma   90.00
#
_symmetry.space_group_name_H-M   'P 1'
#
loop_
_entity.id
_entity.type
_entity.pdbx_description
1 polymer ?
#
loop_
_entity_poly.entity_id
_entity_poly.type
_entity_poly.pdbx_seq_one_letter_code
_entity_poly.pdbx_strand_id
1 'polypeptide(L)'
;MEKNIYFEVDAINSSLLKKVKNPKNLLEEVQETDEMIIGSAVDCILTRNGDFDKEFMYSGDYRISLAVKNIIDKVFELSKNKTTLEEEADLLLRIGRESEYQNNWKDDTLVKNLINNGNAYYNDLIKANGRKIITLDMSMSIDISLELIMNSDIDEVITLLNSDKVMKQLPVFWSIENKQCKSLLDFVYIDDEAKKIKIYDLKVTSRPALSFDKTYLKDDHAIQASFYVDALKYLYKDYDISFAFVVVSYTEDMVILFDVSDKALDIGRYGKDFTTHRYMGYLERIEALDYINIQGDYIYPYYVVKKNKKLLIDDNTTNNKDSDN
;
A
#
# COMPACT_ATOMS: atom_id res chain seq x y z
N MET A 1 -14.17 22.63 -6.49
CA MET A 1 -13.64 21.26 -6.41
C MET A 1 -14.80 20.32 -6.56
N GLU A 2 -14.89 19.59 -7.66
CA GLU A 2 -15.77 18.43 -7.73
C GLU A 2 -15.36 17.47 -6.62
N LYS A 3 -16.34 16.97 -5.88
CA LYS A 3 -16.11 15.98 -4.83
C LYS A 3 -15.53 14.74 -5.52
N ASN A 4 -14.30 14.34 -5.18
CA ASN A 4 -13.71 13.13 -5.74
C ASN A 4 -14.45 11.91 -5.18
N ILE A 5 -15.49 11.46 -5.89
CA ILE A 5 -16.36 10.34 -5.49
C ILE A 5 -15.63 9.00 -5.48
N TYR A 6 -14.39 8.92 -5.97
CA TYR A 6 -13.61 7.68 -6.05
C TYR A 6 -13.55 6.93 -4.73
N PHE A 7 -13.37 7.63 -3.62
CA PHE A 7 -13.27 7.02 -2.29
C PHE A 7 -14.63 6.61 -1.71
N GLU A 8 -15.74 7.09 -2.27
CA GLU A 8 -17.11 6.80 -1.79
C GLU A 8 -17.76 5.65 -2.57
N VAL A 9 -17.31 5.37 -3.79
CA VAL A 9 -17.85 4.30 -4.63
C VAL A 9 -17.33 2.94 -4.19
N ASP A 10 -18.23 2.03 -3.81
CA ASP A 10 -17.86 0.63 -3.59
C ASP A 10 -17.74 -0.10 -4.95
N ALA A 11 -16.50 -0.42 -5.32
CA ALA A 11 -16.16 -1.07 -6.58
C ALA A 11 -14.79 -1.78 -6.47
N ILE A 12 -14.60 -2.81 -7.30
CA ILE A 12 -13.37 -3.60 -7.32
C ILE A 12 -12.20 -2.71 -7.74
N ASN A 13 -11.11 -2.75 -6.98
CA ASN A 13 -9.87 -2.03 -7.29
C ASN A 13 -8.67 -2.96 -7.11
N SER A 14 -7.51 -2.54 -7.64
CA SER A 14 -6.27 -3.34 -7.59
C SER A 14 -5.87 -3.70 -6.16
N SER A 15 -5.95 -2.78 -5.21
CA SER A 15 -5.62 -3.01 -3.79
C SER A 15 -6.51 -4.06 -3.13
N LEU A 16 -7.82 -4.07 -3.41
CA LEU A 16 -8.72 -5.15 -2.99
C LEU A 16 -8.28 -6.49 -3.55
N LEU A 17 -7.97 -6.56 -4.85
CA LEU A 17 -7.54 -7.79 -5.50
C LEU A 17 -6.18 -8.30 -4.97
N LYS A 18 -5.30 -7.42 -4.47
CA LYS A 18 -4.08 -7.85 -3.77
C LYS A 18 -4.39 -8.68 -2.51
N LYS A 19 -5.45 -8.33 -1.77
CA LYS A 19 -5.88 -9.08 -0.57
C LYS A 19 -6.43 -10.47 -0.91
N VAL A 20 -7.13 -10.62 -2.04
CA VAL A 20 -7.82 -11.88 -2.41
C VAL A 20 -6.89 -13.09 -2.54
N LYS A 21 -5.58 -12.88 -2.77
CA LYS A 21 -4.57 -13.96 -2.81
C LYS A 21 -4.63 -14.87 -1.56
N ASN A 22 -4.93 -14.29 -0.40
CA ASN A 22 -5.22 -15.01 0.83
C ASN A 22 -6.52 -14.47 1.42
N PRO A 23 -7.64 -15.23 1.38
CA PRO A 23 -8.95 -14.74 1.80
C PRO A 23 -9.00 -14.18 3.22
N LYS A 24 -8.13 -14.64 4.13
CA LYS A 24 -8.01 -14.08 5.48
C LYS A 24 -7.65 -12.60 5.49
N ASN A 25 -6.85 -12.16 4.52
CA ASN A 25 -6.45 -10.75 4.39
C ASN A 25 -7.63 -9.82 4.07
N LEU A 26 -8.79 -10.36 3.66
CA LEU A 26 -10.03 -9.58 3.49
C LEU A 26 -10.70 -9.26 4.83
N LEU A 27 -10.40 -10.03 5.89
CA LEU A 27 -10.88 -9.82 7.25
C LEU A 27 -9.91 -9.02 8.12
N GLU A 28 -8.64 -8.97 7.72
CA GLU A 28 -7.59 -8.27 8.44
C GLU A 28 -7.56 -6.79 8.06
N GLU A 29 -7.49 -5.94 9.08
CA GLU A 29 -7.13 -4.53 8.89
C GLU A 29 -5.67 -4.43 8.49
N VAL A 30 -5.39 -3.66 7.45
CA VAL A 30 -4.02 -3.44 7.00
C VAL A 30 -3.41 -2.41 7.91
N GLN A 31 -2.48 -2.85 8.76
CA GLN A 31 -1.66 -1.92 9.50
C GLN A 31 -0.73 -1.19 8.52
N GLU A 32 -0.85 0.13 8.46
CA GLU A 32 0.06 0.93 7.64
C GLU A 32 1.46 0.94 8.25
N THR A 33 2.45 0.66 7.41
CA THR A 33 3.86 0.80 7.77
C THR A 33 4.34 2.21 7.50
N ASP A 34 5.45 2.61 8.13
CA ASP A 34 6.08 3.91 7.88
C ASP A 34 6.39 4.10 6.38
N GLU A 35 6.83 3.03 5.69
CA GLU A 35 7.09 3.04 4.25
C GLU A 35 5.83 3.38 3.43
N MET A 36 4.67 2.83 3.81
CA MET A 36 3.40 3.13 3.15
C MET A 36 2.97 4.58 3.38
N ILE A 37 3.17 5.10 4.59
CA ILE A 37 2.83 6.48 4.93
C ILE A 37 3.77 7.45 4.19
N ILE A 38 5.07 7.19 4.17
CA ILE A 38 6.07 7.98 3.40
C ILE A 38 5.68 8.03 1.93
N GLY A 39 5.41 6.88 1.31
CA GLY A 39 5.00 6.84 -0.10
C GLY A 39 3.71 7.59 -0.38
N SER A 40 2.71 7.47 0.51
CA SER A 40 1.44 8.20 0.40
C SER A 40 1.63 9.72 0.54
N ALA A 41 2.55 10.15 1.42
CA ALA A 41 2.86 11.55 1.65
C ALA A 41 3.57 12.17 0.44
N VAL A 42 4.57 11.48 -0.13
CA VAL A 42 5.27 11.92 -1.34
C VAL A 42 4.30 12.00 -2.52
N ASP A 43 3.48 10.97 -2.75
CA ASP A 43 2.43 11.01 -3.77
C ASP A 43 1.50 12.21 -3.56
N CYS A 44 0.98 12.42 -2.33
CA CYS A 44 0.11 13.54 -2.01
C CYS A 44 0.72 14.89 -2.38
N ILE A 45 1.99 15.11 -2.04
CA ILE A 45 2.69 16.36 -2.32
C ILE A 45 2.83 16.58 -3.83
N LEU A 46 3.14 15.53 -4.59
CA LEU A 46 3.39 15.65 -6.03
C LEU A 46 2.12 15.71 -6.88
N THR A 47 1.03 15.11 -6.40
CA THR A 47 -0.18 14.88 -7.20
C THR A 47 -1.43 15.60 -6.69
N ARG A 48 -1.48 15.99 -5.41
CA ARG A 48 -2.69 16.53 -4.74
C ARG A 48 -2.41 17.86 -4.04
N ASN A 49 -2.20 18.91 -4.85
CA ASN A 49 -1.90 20.26 -4.39
C ASN A 49 -2.83 20.73 -3.25
N GLY A 50 -2.28 20.90 -2.04
CA GLY A 50 -2.99 21.46 -0.88
C GLY A 50 -3.79 20.45 -0.05
N ASP A 51 -3.68 19.14 -0.30
CA ASP A 51 -4.35 18.11 0.49
C ASP A 51 -3.49 17.54 1.62
N PHE A 52 -2.19 17.83 1.66
CA PHE A 52 -1.26 17.28 2.65
C PHE A 52 -1.73 17.47 4.10
N ASP A 53 -2.03 18.71 4.51
CA ASP A 53 -2.43 19.01 5.90
C ASP A 53 -3.79 18.40 6.31
N LYS A 54 -4.59 17.95 5.33
CA LYS A 54 -5.86 17.25 5.56
C LYS A 54 -5.67 15.78 5.87
N GLU A 55 -4.56 15.19 5.42
CA GLU A 55 -4.27 13.76 5.54
C GLU A 55 -3.11 13.46 6.48
N PHE A 56 -2.19 14.40 6.67
CA PHE A 56 -0.96 14.21 7.40
C PHE A 56 -0.78 15.28 8.48
N MET A 57 -0.06 14.93 9.54
CA MET A 57 0.36 15.83 10.61
C MET A 57 1.77 15.44 11.06
N TYR A 58 2.69 16.39 11.14
CA TYR A 58 4.01 16.14 11.71
C TYR A 58 3.92 15.88 13.22
N SER A 59 4.69 14.89 13.70
CA SER A 59 4.76 14.55 15.12
C SER A 59 5.53 15.60 15.91
N GLY A 60 5.35 15.58 17.24
CA GLY A 60 6.33 16.16 18.15
C GLY A 60 7.68 15.43 18.13
N ASP A 61 8.66 16.00 18.85
CA ASP A 61 9.99 15.40 19.03
C ASP A 61 9.97 14.31 20.11
N TYR A 62 9.69 13.07 19.70
CA TYR A 62 9.78 11.86 20.55
C TYR A 62 10.08 10.61 19.72
N ARG A 63 10.56 9.58 20.40
CA ARG A 63 10.75 8.23 19.84
C ARG A 63 9.77 7.27 20.47
N ILE A 64 9.18 6.41 19.65
CA ILE A 64 8.29 5.33 20.08
C ILE A 64 8.72 4.04 19.39
N SER A 65 8.80 2.94 20.13
CA SER A 65 9.07 1.63 19.53
C SER A 65 7.82 1.09 18.84
N LEU A 66 8.00 0.26 17.79
CA LEU A 66 6.88 -0.36 17.08
C LEU A 66 5.95 -1.14 18.03
N ALA A 67 6.49 -1.87 19.00
CA ALA A 67 5.70 -2.62 19.97
C ALA A 67 4.82 -1.70 20.83
N VAL A 68 5.38 -0.59 21.34
CA VAL A 68 4.59 0.38 22.11
C VAL A 68 3.58 1.08 21.20
N LYS A 69 3.98 1.51 20.00
CA LYS A 69 3.08 2.14 19.00
C LYS A 69 1.85 1.28 18.74
N ASN A 70 2.03 -0.01 18.45
CA ASN A 70 0.94 -0.93 18.17
C ASN A 70 -0.04 -1.08 19.35
N ILE A 71 0.49 -1.09 20.57
CA ILE A 71 -0.34 -1.11 21.79
C ILE A 71 -1.14 0.19 21.91
N ILE A 72 -0.47 1.34 21.73
CA ILE A 72 -1.11 2.66 21.84
C ILE A 72 -2.17 2.87 20.74
N ASP A 73 -1.90 2.44 19.50
CA ASP A 73 -2.87 2.49 18.39
C ASP A 73 -4.15 1.74 18.76
N LYS A 74 -4.03 0.49 19.24
CA LYS A 74 -5.17 -0.33 19.66
C LYS A 74 -5.89 0.23 20.89
N VAL A 75 -5.16 0.84 21.83
CA VAL A 75 -5.77 1.56 22.97
C VAL A 75 -6.57 2.74 22.47
N PHE A 76 -6.02 3.54 21.54
CA PHE A 76 -6.68 4.73 21.00
C PHE A 76 -7.95 4.38 20.20
N GLU A 77 -7.93 3.28 19.45
CA GLU A 77 -9.12 2.76 18.74
C GLU A 77 -10.25 2.37 19.69
N LEU A 78 -9.90 1.75 20.83
CA LEU A 78 -10.87 1.25 21.81
C LEU A 78 -11.24 2.27 22.90
N SER A 79 -10.48 3.37 23.02
CA SER A 79 -10.77 4.45 23.95
C SER A 79 -12.08 5.14 23.58
N LYS A 80 -12.94 5.30 24.59
CA LYS A 80 -14.25 5.97 24.42
C LYS A 80 -14.13 7.49 24.41
N ASN A 81 -13.22 8.03 25.22
CA ASN A 81 -13.18 9.47 25.52
C ASN A 81 -11.92 10.17 25.00
N LYS A 82 -10.90 9.45 24.50
CA LYS A 82 -9.71 9.98 23.81
C LYS A 82 -9.14 11.25 24.45
N THR A 83 -8.99 11.22 25.79
CA THR A 83 -8.59 12.36 26.63
C THR A 83 -7.11 12.32 26.97
N THR A 84 -6.69 11.40 27.84
CA THR A 84 -5.29 11.21 28.26
C THR A 84 -4.95 9.74 28.28
N LEU A 85 -3.67 9.41 28.15
CA LEU A 85 -3.24 8.01 28.14
C LEU A 85 -3.33 7.38 29.54
N GLU A 86 -3.12 8.19 30.58
CA GLU A 86 -3.20 7.79 31.98
C GLU A 86 -4.60 7.30 32.37
N GLU A 87 -5.65 7.89 31.81
CA GLU A 87 -7.05 7.48 32.03
C GLU A 87 -7.37 6.12 31.37
N GLU A 88 -6.52 5.64 30.46
CA GLU A 88 -6.68 4.36 29.75
C GLU A 88 -5.84 3.22 30.36
N ALA A 89 -5.43 3.36 31.64
CA ALA A 89 -4.57 2.39 32.34
C ALA A 89 -5.06 0.94 32.25
N ASP A 90 -6.37 0.70 32.37
CA ASP A 90 -6.96 -0.64 32.29
C ASP A 90 -6.88 -1.22 30.87
N LEU A 91 -7.09 -0.39 29.83
CA LEU A 91 -6.94 -0.80 28.44
C LEU A 91 -5.47 -1.09 28.11
N LEU A 92 -4.55 -0.25 28.59
CA LEU A 92 -3.11 -0.44 28.43
C LEU A 92 -2.65 -1.76 29.03
N LEU A 93 -3.08 -2.05 30.25
CA LEU A 93 -2.74 -3.31 30.90
C LEU A 93 -3.28 -4.50 30.09
N ARG A 94 -4.57 -4.47 29.72
CA ARG A 94 -5.20 -5.56 28.98
C ARG A 94 -4.51 -5.80 27.64
N ILE A 95 -4.35 -4.77 26.83
CA ILE A 95 -3.76 -4.88 25.49
C ILE A 95 -2.28 -5.24 25.59
N GLY A 96 -1.53 -4.65 26.52
CA GLY A 96 -0.13 -5.01 26.76
C GLY A 96 0.04 -6.50 27.10
N ARG A 97 -0.87 -7.09 27.88
CA ARG A 97 -0.88 -8.54 28.17
C ARG A 97 -1.28 -9.38 26.96
N GLU A 98 -2.31 -8.97 26.21
CA GLU A 98 -2.72 -9.63 24.97
C GLU A 98 -1.58 -9.65 23.93
N SER A 99 -0.74 -8.61 23.92
CA SER A 99 0.44 -8.48 23.05
C SER A 99 1.71 -9.13 23.63
N GLU A 100 1.62 -9.83 24.77
CA GLU A 100 2.75 -10.44 25.50
C GLU A 100 3.90 -9.47 25.81
N TYR A 101 3.63 -8.17 25.86
CA TYR A 101 4.63 -7.14 26.03
C TYR A 101 5.19 -7.16 27.46
N GLN A 102 6.49 -7.46 27.58
CA GLN A 102 7.20 -7.51 28.86
C GLN A 102 6.43 -8.35 29.91
N ASN A 103 5.99 -9.55 29.52
CA ASN A 103 5.00 -10.32 30.30
C ASN A 103 5.47 -10.70 31.72
N ASN A 104 6.77 -10.64 32.00
CA ASN A 104 7.37 -10.84 33.32
C ASN A 104 7.27 -9.63 34.25
N TRP A 105 6.89 -8.44 33.77
CA TRP A 105 6.75 -7.25 34.61
C TRP A 105 5.48 -7.30 35.45
N LYS A 106 5.49 -6.62 36.61
CA LYS A 106 4.27 -6.35 37.39
C LYS A 106 3.37 -5.39 36.63
N ASP A 107 2.07 -5.49 36.84
CA ASP A 107 1.05 -4.69 36.14
C ASP A 107 1.33 -3.19 36.20
N ASP A 108 1.56 -2.63 37.40
CA ASP A 108 1.90 -1.21 37.58
C ASP A 108 3.17 -0.80 36.81
N THR A 109 4.15 -1.69 36.70
CA THR A 109 5.41 -1.42 36.00
C THR A 109 5.21 -1.37 34.49
N LEU A 110 4.40 -2.30 33.97
CA LEU A 110 4.02 -2.34 32.56
C LEU A 110 3.24 -1.08 32.17
N VAL A 111 2.19 -0.76 32.91
CA VAL A 111 1.36 0.43 32.63
C VAL A 111 2.18 1.70 32.69
N LYS A 112 2.99 1.89 33.74
CA LYS A 112 3.85 3.07 33.88
C LYS A 112 4.83 3.20 32.72
N ASN A 113 5.42 2.10 32.26
CA ASN A 113 6.34 2.13 31.13
C ASN A 113 5.63 2.49 29.82
N LEU A 114 4.45 1.92 29.56
CA LEU A 114 3.67 2.25 28.36
C LEU A 114 3.24 3.72 28.36
N ILE A 115 2.81 4.26 29.51
CA ILE A 115 2.50 5.69 29.64
C ILE A 115 3.73 6.54 29.33
N ASN A 116 4.86 6.26 29.99
CA ASN A 116 6.09 7.04 29.80
C ASN A 116 6.59 7.07 28.34
N ASN A 117 6.43 5.96 27.60
CA ASN A 117 6.90 5.84 26.22
C ASN A 117 5.82 6.13 25.16
N GLY A 118 4.55 6.19 25.55
CA GLY A 118 3.41 6.31 24.64
C GLY A 118 2.65 7.62 24.73
N ASN A 119 2.78 8.38 25.84
CA ASN A 119 1.91 9.54 26.10
C ASN A 119 2.05 10.64 25.04
N ALA A 120 3.26 10.93 24.59
CA ALA A 120 3.48 11.92 23.54
C ALA A 120 2.79 11.52 22.22
N TYR A 121 2.90 10.25 21.84
CA TYR A 121 2.24 9.70 20.65
C TYR A 121 0.72 9.70 20.76
N TYR A 122 0.17 9.29 21.90
CA TYR A 122 -1.26 9.30 22.15
C TYR A 122 -1.85 10.72 22.05
N ASN A 123 -1.15 11.72 22.62
CA ASN A 123 -1.55 13.12 22.49
C ASN A 123 -1.50 13.62 21.04
N ASP A 124 -0.55 13.15 20.25
CA ASP A 124 -0.54 13.47 18.82
C ASP A 124 -1.65 12.76 18.05
N LEU A 125 -2.05 11.53 18.39
CA LEU A 125 -3.21 10.87 17.79
C LEU A 125 -4.50 11.68 18.03
N ILE A 126 -4.67 12.26 19.22
CA ILE A 126 -5.78 13.17 19.53
C ILE A 126 -5.75 14.39 18.60
N LYS A 127 -4.59 15.08 18.50
CA LYS A 127 -4.43 16.27 17.65
C LYS A 127 -4.55 15.96 16.16
N ALA A 128 -4.09 14.80 15.74
CA ALA A 128 -4.12 14.36 14.35
C ALA A 128 -5.56 14.21 13.87
N ASN A 129 -6.48 13.82 14.77
CA ASN A 129 -7.91 13.72 14.48
C ASN A 129 -8.19 12.92 13.19
N GLY A 130 -7.58 11.74 13.10
CA GLY A 130 -7.69 10.84 11.94
C GLY A 130 -6.65 11.06 10.84
N ARG A 131 -5.83 12.12 10.92
CA ARG A 131 -4.64 12.30 10.05
C ARG A 131 -3.53 11.32 10.41
N LYS A 132 -2.73 10.95 9.42
CA LYS A 132 -1.53 10.12 9.57
C LYS A 132 -0.41 10.96 10.17
N ILE A 133 0.27 10.41 11.16
CA ILE A 133 1.38 11.10 11.83
C ILE A 133 2.67 10.86 11.04
N ILE A 134 3.38 11.94 10.71
CA ILE A 134 4.71 11.92 10.07
C ILE A 134 5.75 12.16 11.15
N THR A 135 6.57 11.15 11.47
CA THR A 135 7.69 11.31 12.39
C THR A 135 8.84 12.10 11.75
N LEU A 136 9.82 12.52 12.56
CA LEU A 136 11.00 13.21 12.05
C LEU A 136 11.77 12.37 11.00
N ASP A 137 11.98 11.08 11.27
CA ASP A 137 12.69 10.17 10.34
C ASP A 137 11.90 9.98 9.03
N MET A 138 10.57 9.93 9.12
CA MET A 138 9.70 9.89 7.94
C MET A 138 9.76 11.20 7.16
N SER A 139 9.78 12.36 7.83
CA SER A 139 9.92 13.67 7.17
C SER A 139 11.20 13.74 6.36
N MET A 140 12.33 13.31 6.94
CA MET A 140 13.61 13.28 6.22
C MET A 140 13.54 12.38 4.99
N SER A 141 12.91 11.22 5.11
CA SER A 141 12.74 10.28 3.99
C SER A 141 11.83 10.84 2.89
N ILE A 142 10.79 11.58 3.26
CA ILE A 142 9.89 12.30 2.34
C ILE A 142 10.67 13.39 1.60
N ASP A 143 11.43 14.22 2.33
CA ASP A 143 12.19 15.33 1.77
C ASP A 143 13.25 14.83 0.77
N ILE A 144 14.01 13.79 1.13
CA ILE A 144 14.97 13.14 0.22
C ILE A 144 14.25 12.63 -1.03
N SER A 145 13.13 11.93 -0.87
CA SER A 145 12.37 11.39 -2.01
C SER A 145 11.90 12.49 -2.96
N LEU A 146 11.41 13.61 -2.42
CA LEU A 146 10.98 14.76 -3.22
C LEU A 146 12.15 15.42 -3.93
N GLU A 147 13.28 15.61 -3.24
CA GLU A 147 14.49 16.19 -3.83
C GLU A 147 14.99 15.36 -5.01
N LEU A 148 15.05 14.03 -4.86
CA LEU A 148 15.44 13.10 -5.92
C LEU A 148 14.52 13.17 -7.13
N ILE A 149 13.21 13.27 -6.92
CA ILE A 149 12.23 13.37 -8.00
C ILE A 149 12.33 14.73 -8.70
N MET A 150 12.39 15.82 -7.94
CA MET A 150 12.43 17.19 -8.46
C MET A 150 13.72 17.50 -9.23
N ASN A 151 14.83 16.90 -8.82
CA ASN A 151 16.15 17.06 -9.44
C ASN A 151 16.53 15.92 -10.39
N SER A 152 15.58 15.04 -10.73
CA SER A 152 15.82 13.91 -11.63
C SER A 152 16.26 14.40 -13.02
N ASP A 153 17.24 13.72 -13.62
CA ASP A 153 17.70 13.91 -14.99
C ASP A 153 16.99 13.00 -16.00
N ILE A 154 15.96 12.27 -15.56
CA ILE A 154 15.17 11.37 -16.39
C ILE A 154 14.06 12.18 -17.08
N ASP A 155 14.12 12.29 -18.41
CA ASP A 155 13.20 13.09 -19.23
C ASP A 155 11.71 12.81 -18.94
N GLU A 156 11.34 11.55 -18.76
CA GLU A 156 9.95 11.20 -18.43
C GLU A 156 9.55 11.72 -17.04
N VAL A 157 10.43 11.64 -16.03
CA VAL A 157 10.14 12.19 -14.69
C VAL A 157 9.99 13.71 -14.76
N ILE A 158 10.87 14.40 -15.49
CA ILE A 158 10.75 15.84 -15.73
C ILE A 158 9.42 16.16 -16.41
N THR A 159 9.00 15.35 -17.39
CA THR A 159 7.72 15.50 -18.09
C THR A 159 6.53 15.34 -17.13
N LEU A 160 6.57 14.36 -16.24
CA LEU A 160 5.52 14.12 -15.23
C LEU A 160 5.27 15.32 -14.32
N LEU A 161 6.32 16.06 -13.99
CA LEU A 161 6.24 17.21 -13.10
C LEU A 161 5.76 18.48 -13.80
N ASN A 162 6.12 18.66 -15.06
CA ASN A 162 6.04 19.97 -15.74
C ASN A 162 5.05 20.04 -16.91
N SER A 163 4.61 18.91 -17.47
CA SER A 163 3.72 18.91 -18.64
C SER A 163 2.25 19.04 -18.26
N ASP A 164 1.53 19.85 -19.02
CA ASP A 164 0.07 19.98 -18.99
C ASP A 164 -0.67 18.78 -19.60
N LYS A 165 0.03 17.92 -20.36
CA LYS A 165 -0.48 16.64 -20.88
C LYS A 165 -0.55 15.53 -19.85
N VAL A 166 -0.07 15.78 -18.62
CA VAL A 166 -0.04 14.81 -17.54
C VAL A 166 -1.22 15.06 -16.60
N MET A 167 -2.16 14.13 -16.60
CA MET A 167 -3.21 14.09 -15.59
C MET A 167 -2.69 13.39 -14.34
N LYS A 168 -2.96 13.98 -13.17
CA LYS A 168 -2.56 13.43 -11.88
C LYS A 168 -3.77 12.90 -11.12
N GLN A 169 -3.63 11.77 -10.44
CA GLN A 169 -4.67 11.15 -9.62
C GLN A 169 -5.97 10.96 -10.41
N LEU A 170 -5.86 10.45 -11.64
CA LEU A 170 -7.00 10.28 -12.55
C LEU A 170 -7.92 9.15 -12.05
N PRO A 171 -9.17 9.43 -11.63
CA PRO A 171 -10.11 8.38 -11.30
C PRO A 171 -10.71 7.80 -12.58
N VAL A 172 -10.71 6.48 -12.69
CA VAL A 172 -11.29 5.74 -13.82
C VAL A 172 -12.29 4.74 -13.28
N PHE A 173 -13.55 4.89 -13.69
CA PHE A 173 -14.63 3.96 -13.41
C PHE A 173 -14.89 3.12 -14.66
N TRP A 174 -14.86 1.80 -14.52
CA TRP A 174 -14.91 0.86 -15.63
C TRP A 174 -15.56 -0.45 -15.21
N SER A 175 -15.67 -1.40 -16.13
CA SER A 175 -16.23 -2.70 -15.79
C SER A 175 -15.54 -3.86 -16.50
N ILE A 176 -15.53 -5.00 -15.80
CA ILE A 176 -15.08 -6.30 -16.32
C ILE A 176 -16.21 -7.28 -16.05
N GLU A 177 -16.74 -7.92 -17.09
CA GLU A 177 -17.81 -8.93 -16.96
C GLU A 177 -19.01 -8.44 -16.11
N ASN A 178 -19.45 -7.20 -16.34
CA ASN A 178 -20.52 -6.50 -15.59
C ASN A 178 -20.20 -6.16 -14.12
N LYS A 179 -18.98 -6.40 -13.64
CA LYS A 179 -18.53 -5.99 -12.32
C LYS A 179 -17.98 -4.58 -12.38
N GLN A 180 -18.44 -3.73 -11.46
CA GLN A 180 -17.96 -2.36 -11.36
C GLN A 180 -16.55 -2.34 -10.79
N CYS A 181 -15.67 -1.65 -11.48
CA CYS A 181 -14.26 -1.49 -11.15
C CYS A 181 -13.91 0.00 -11.04
N LYS A 182 -12.93 0.31 -10.20
CA LYS A 182 -12.37 1.65 -10.07
C LYS A 182 -10.85 1.59 -9.98
N SER A 183 -10.19 2.54 -10.63
CA SER A 183 -8.74 2.74 -10.59
C SER A 183 -8.43 4.21 -10.32
N LEU A 184 -7.43 4.50 -9.48
CA LEU A 184 -6.89 5.84 -9.29
C LEU A 184 -5.44 5.79 -9.72
N LEU A 185 -5.12 6.49 -10.81
CA LEU A 185 -3.83 6.43 -11.46
C LEU A 185 -3.01 7.67 -11.07
N ASP A 186 -1.79 7.47 -10.56
CA ASP A 186 -0.95 8.55 -10.02
C ASP A 186 -0.63 9.60 -11.09
N PHE A 187 -0.07 9.17 -12.23
CA PHE A 187 0.19 10.02 -13.39
C PHE A 187 -0.19 9.33 -14.70
N VAL A 188 -0.86 10.07 -15.59
CA VAL A 188 -1.26 9.60 -16.92
C VAL A 188 -0.87 10.65 -17.95
N TYR A 189 0.14 10.34 -18.76
CA TYR A 189 0.51 11.16 -19.92
C TYR A 189 -0.32 10.74 -21.13
N ILE A 190 -0.98 11.71 -21.77
CA ILE A 190 -1.79 11.48 -22.98
C ILE A 190 -1.22 12.25 -24.18
N ASP A 191 -0.97 11.51 -25.27
CA ASP A 191 -0.62 12.05 -26.57
C ASP A 191 -1.70 11.67 -27.59
N ASP A 192 -2.65 12.58 -27.82
CA ASP A 192 -3.75 12.37 -28.74
C ASP A 192 -3.31 12.32 -30.21
N GLU A 193 -2.23 13.02 -30.57
CA GLU A 193 -1.71 13.04 -31.94
C GLU A 193 -1.09 11.69 -32.30
N ALA A 194 -0.28 11.13 -31.38
CA ALA A 194 0.33 9.81 -31.54
C ALA A 194 -0.61 8.65 -31.19
N LYS A 195 -1.79 8.93 -30.60
CA LYS A 195 -2.69 7.96 -29.97
C LYS A 195 -1.96 7.05 -28.96
N LYS A 196 -1.18 7.67 -28.08
CA LYS A 196 -0.42 6.97 -27.03
C LYS A 196 -0.80 7.47 -25.65
N ILE A 197 -0.91 6.53 -24.72
CA ILE A 197 -1.05 6.82 -23.30
C ILE A 197 0.05 6.06 -22.56
N LYS A 198 0.72 6.74 -21.63
CA LYS A 198 1.65 6.09 -20.70
C LYS A 198 1.26 6.41 -19.27
N ILE A 199 1.04 5.35 -18.50
CA ILE A 199 0.73 5.41 -17.07
C ILE A 199 2.04 5.33 -16.30
N TYR A 200 2.20 6.18 -15.29
CA TYR A 200 3.31 6.11 -14.36
C TYR A 200 2.77 6.03 -12.93
N ASP A 201 3.25 5.04 -12.20
CA ASP A 201 2.85 4.79 -10.81
C ASP A 201 4.08 4.93 -9.91
N LEU A 202 3.95 5.75 -8.86
CA LEU A 202 5.06 6.14 -8.00
C LEU A 202 5.26 5.10 -6.90
N LYS A 203 6.52 4.70 -6.70
CA LYS A 203 6.93 3.77 -5.65
C LYS A 203 8.10 4.33 -4.87
N VAL A 204 7.82 4.77 -3.65
CA VAL A 204 8.85 5.21 -2.71
C VAL A 204 9.22 4.04 -1.80
N THR A 205 10.51 3.78 -1.62
CA THR A 205 10.99 2.61 -0.86
C THR A 205 12.31 2.88 -0.14
N SER A 206 12.52 2.15 0.96
CA SER A 206 13.80 2.04 1.67
C SER A 206 14.74 1.01 1.03
N ARG A 207 14.24 0.18 0.11
CA ARG A 207 15.00 -0.92 -0.51
C ARG A 207 15.82 -0.41 -1.69
N PRO A 208 16.86 -1.17 -2.10
CA PRO A 208 17.56 -0.86 -3.32
C PRO A 208 16.63 -0.73 -4.52
N ALA A 209 16.74 0.36 -5.29
CA ALA A 209 15.80 0.61 -6.40
C ALA A 209 15.86 -0.53 -7.44
N LEU A 210 17.07 -1.04 -7.71
CA LEU A 210 17.32 -2.17 -8.61
C LEU A 210 16.78 -3.52 -8.11
N SER A 211 16.29 -3.60 -6.86
CA SER A 211 15.65 -4.82 -6.34
C SER A 211 14.15 -4.89 -6.64
N PHE A 212 13.57 -3.83 -7.20
CA PHE A 212 12.13 -3.75 -7.48
C PHE A 212 11.65 -4.84 -8.45
N ASP A 213 12.45 -5.23 -9.43
CA ASP A 213 12.13 -6.30 -10.37
C ASP A 213 11.92 -7.65 -9.66
N LYS A 214 12.67 -7.92 -8.59
CA LYS A 214 12.56 -9.12 -7.76
C LYS A 214 11.30 -9.12 -6.91
N THR A 215 10.81 -7.94 -6.51
CA THR A 215 9.61 -7.80 -5.69
C THR A 215 8.35 -7.54 -6.51
N TYR A 216 8.48 -7.25 -7.80
CA TYR A 216 7.38 -6.93 -8.72
C TYR A 216 6.19 -7.90 -8.64
N LEU A 217 6.46 -9.21 -8.69
CA LEU A 217 5.41 -10.23 -8.55
C LEU A 217 5.04 -10.49 -7.09
N LYS A 218 6.02 -10.43 -6.17
CA LYS A 218 5.79 -10.70 -4.75
C LYS A 218 4.77 -9.73 -4.14
N ASP A 219 4.90 -8.45 -4.48
CA ASP A 219 4.13 -7.33 -3.95
C ASP A 219 2.94 -6.95 -4.87
N ASP A 220 2.62 -7.85 -5.81
CA ASP A 220 1.49 -7.77 -6.74
C ASP A 220 1.44 -6.48 -7.58
N HIS A 221 2.60 -5.94 -7.93
CA HIS A 221 2.69 -4.80 -8.86
C HIS A 221 2.21 -5.17 -10.26
N ALA A 222 2.34 -6.45 -10.67
CA ALA A 222 1.75 -6.94 -11.92
C ALA A 222 0.23 -6.80 -11.97
N ILE A 223 -0.46 -7.08 -10.86
CA ILE A 223 -1.91 -6.87 -10.75
C ILE A 223 -2.25 -5.40 -10.95
N GLN A 224 -1.54 -4.51 -10.26
CA GLN A 224 -1.76 -3.07 -10.35
C GLN A 224 -1.56 -2.55 -11.79
N ALA A 225 -0.42 -2.87 -12.40
CA ALA A 225 -0.08 -2.40 -13.74
C ALA A 225 -1.09 -2.87 -14.79
N SER A 226 -1.40 -4.17 -14.82
CA SER A 226 -2.37 -4.73 -15.77
C SER A 226 -3.79 -4.20 -15.57
N PHE A 227 -4.24 -4.08 -14.32
CA PHE A 227 -5.57 -3.55 -13.99
C PHE A 227 -5.71 -2.09 -14.42
N TYR A 228 -4.66 -1.27 -14.24
CA TYR A 228 -4.68 0.14 -14.65
C TYR A 228 -4.62 0.31 -16.18
N VAL A 229 -3.80 -0.49 -16.86
CA VAL A 229 -3.77 -0.50 -18.33
C VAL A 229 -5.14 -0.88 -18.90
N ASP A 230 -5.80 -1.90 -18.36
CA ASP A 230 -7.09 -2.36 -18.87
C ASP A 230 -8.22 -1.35 -18.55
N ALA A 231 -8.13 -0.63 -17.43
CA ALA A 231 -9.02 0.48 -17.11
C ALA A 231 -8.96 1.59 -18.17
N LEU A 232 -7.76 1.96 -18.64
CA LEU A 232 -7.65 2.95 -19.72
C LEU A 232 -8.00 2.37 -21.09
N LYS A 233 -7.70 1.09 -21.38
CA LYS A 233 -8.14 0.44 -22.63
C LYS A 233 -9.66 0.38 -22.75
N TYR A 234 -10.37 0.28 -21.62
CA TYR A 234 -11.83 0.35 -21.59
C TYR A 234 -12.36 1.69 -22.12
N LEU A 235 -11.68 2.80 -21.79
CA LEU A 235 -12.05 4.16 -22.22
C LEU A 235 -11.47 4.54 -23.60
N TYR A 236 -10.21 4.17 -23.87
CA TYR A 236 -9.41 4.60 -25.01
C TYR A 236 -9.06 3.40 -25.91
N LYS A 237 -10.07 2.87 -26.62
CA LYS A 237 -9.97 1.62 -27.39
C LYS A 237 -8.94 1.64 -28.53
N ASP A 238 -8.67 2.83 -29.09
CA ASP A 238 -7.80 3.01 -30.25
C ASP A 238 -6.39 3.51 -29.87
N TYR A 239 -6.06 3.57 -28.59
CA TYR A 239 -4.77 4.05 -28.10
C TYR A 239 -3.83 2.89 -27.77
N ASP A 240 -2.55 3.10 -28.03
CA ASP A 240 -1.50 2.26 -27.49
C ASP A 240 -1.21 2.70 -26.04
N ILE A 241 -1.35 1.76 -25.10
CA ILE A 241 -1.32 2.06 -23.66
C ILE A 241 -0.21 1.25 -22.99
N SER A 242 0.76 1.95 -22.44
CA SER A 242 1.91 1.39 -21.74
C SER A 242 1.95 1.82 -20.27
N PHE A 243 2.78 1.16 -19.47
CA PHE A 243 2.87 1.39 -18.04
C PHE A 243 4.34 1.36 -17.60
N ALA A 244 4.71 2.26 -16.70
CA ALA A 244 5.99 2.23 -16.00
C ALA A 244 5.81 2.51 -14.50
N PHE A 245 6.73 1.99 -13.68
CA PHE A 245 6.89 2.45 -12.31
C PHE A 245 8.01 3.48 -12.22
N VAL A 246 7.77 4.55 -11.47
CA VAL A 246 8.81 5.48 -11.03
C VAL A 246 9.21 5.03 -9.63
N VAL A 247 10.35 4.36 -9.51
CA VAL A 247 10.82 3.83 -8.22
C VAL A 247 11.87 4.77 -7.65
N VAL A 248 11.62 5.23 -6.43
CA VAL A 248 12.48 6.15 -5.69
C VAL A 248 12.96 5.45 -4.43
N SER A 249 14.27 5.25 -4.36
CA SER A 249 14.92 4.73 -3.17
C SER A 249 15.58 5.87 -2.40
N TYR A 250 15.02 6.22 -1.23
CA TYR A 250 15.54 7.30 -0.39
C TYR A 250 16.74 6.88 0.48
N THR A 251 17.15 5.61 0.41
CA THR A 251 18.34 5.10 1.10
C THR A 251 19.53 4.93 0.17
N GLU A 252 19.29 4.77 -1.13
CA GLU A 252 20.32 4.72 -2.18
C GLU A 252 20.42 6.00 -3.01
N ASP A 253 19.63 7.03 -2.67
CA ASP A 253 19.56 8.30 -3.38
C ASP A 253 19.33 8.13 -4.89
N MET A 254 18.36 7.30 -5.25
CA MET A 254 18.18 6.84 -6.63
C MET A 254 16.74 6.87 -7.12
N VAL A 255 16.56 7.30 -8.37
CA VAL A 255 15.31 7.20 -9.14
C VAL A 255 15.53 6.28 -10.34
N ILE A 256 14.64 5.30 -10.54
CA ILE A 256 14.68 4.40 -11.69
C ILE A 256 13.28 4.26 -12.29
N LEU A 257 13.22 4.28 -13.63
CA LEU A 257 12.03 3.88 -14.39
C LEU A 257 12.05 2.39 -14.70
N PHE A 258 10.96 1.71 -14.40
CA PHE A 258 10.74 0.32 -14.77
C PHE A 258 9.58 0.24 -15.76
N ASP A 259 9.88 0.18 -17.06
CA ASP A 259 8.89 -0.08 -18.09
C ASP A 259 8.35 -1.52 -17.99
N VAL A 260 7.03 -1.65 -18.06
CA VAL A 260 6.35 -2.94 -17.92
C VAL A 260 6.01 -3.48 -19.30
N SER A 261 6.68 -4.57 -19.69
CA SER A 261 6.40 -5.27 -20.95
C SER A 261 5.01 -5.89 -21.01
N ASP A 262 4.48 -6.10 -22.22
CA ASP A 262 3.21 -6.81 -22.44
C ASP A 262 3.17 -8.19 -21.77
N LYS A 263 4.28 -8.93 -21.81
CA LYS A 263 4.39 -10.23 -21.12
C LYS A 263 4.20 -10.09 -19.61
N ALA A 264 4.73 -9.03 -19.01
CA ALA A 264 4.57 -8.77 -17.58
C ALA A 264 3.12 -8.32 -17.26
N LEU A 265 2.49 -7.56 -18.14
CA LEU A 265 1.06 -7.21 -18.02
C LEU A 265 0.18 -8.46 -18.14
N ASP A 266 0.49 -9.39 -19.05
CA ASP A 266 -0.27 -10.64 -19.21
C ASP A 266 -0.16 -11.56 -17.99
N ILE A 267 1.00 -11.58 -17.31
CA ILE A 267 1.12 -12.26 -16.02
C ILE A 267 0.19 -11.59 -14.98
N GLY A 268 0.07 -10.27 -14.99
CA GLY A 268 -0.88 -9.54 -14.15
C GLY A 268 -2.34 -9.87 -14.46
N ARG A 269 -2.72 -9.97 -15.73
CA ARG A 269 -4.10 -10.32 -16.18
C ARG A 269 -4.46 -11.76 -15.86
N TYR A 270 -3.64 -12.68 -16.37
CA TYR A 270 -3.98 -14.10 -16.49
C TYR A 270 -3.24 -14.98 -15.48
N GLY A 271 -2.28 -14.43 -14.74
CA GLY A 271 -1.42 -15.17 -13.83
C GLY A 271 -0.35 -15.98 -14.54
N LYS A 272 0.47 -16.70 -13.75
CA LYS A 272 1.53 -17.58 -14.28
C LYS A 272 1.79 -18.78 -13.38
N ASP A 273 1.98 -19.94 -13.99
CA ASP A 273 2.47 -21.14 -13.30
C ASP A 273 4.00 -21.10 -13.22
N PHE A 274 4.51 -21.15 -11.99
CA PHE A 274 5.92 -21.36 -11.70
C PHE A 274 6.11 -22.78 -11.20
N THR A 275 7.35 -23.25 -11.21
CA THR A 275 7.69 -24.62 -10.81
C THR A 275 7.26 -24.94 -9.38
N THR A 276 7.31 -23.94 -8.48
CA THR A 276 7.01 -24.10 -7.05
C THR A 276 5.64 -23.59 -6.65
N HIS A 277 5.03 -22.69 -7.43
CA HIS A 277 3.75 -22.09 -7.07
C HIS A 277 3.00 -21.55 -8.30
N ARG A 278 1.70 -21.31 -8.12
CA ARG A 278 0.87 -20.56 -9.08
C ARG A 278 0.76 -19.10 -8.64
N TYR A 279 1.01 -18.17 -9.54
CA TYR A 279 0.68 -16.76 -9.38
C TYR A 279 -0.70 -16.47 -9.99
N MET A 280 -1.65 -15.99 -9.19
CA MET A 280 -3.00 -15.66 -9.65
C MET A 280 -3.03 -14.24 -10.23
N GLY A 281 -3.44 -14.11 -11.50
CA GLY A 281 -3.72 -12.83 -12.15
C GLY A 281 -5.03 -12.22 -11.66
N TYR A 282 -5.31 -10.96 -12.02
CA TYR A 282 -6.41 -10.21 -11.44
C TYR A 282 -7.77 -10.78 -11.87
N LEU A 283 -7.90 -11.34 -13.09
CA LEU A 283 -9.15 -11.96 -13.55
C LEU A 283 -9.51 -13.17 -12.68
N GLU A 284 -8.50 -14.01 -12.40
CA GLU A 284 -8.65 -15.16 -11.49
C GLU A 284 -8.97 -14.72 -10.05
N ARG A 285 -8.47 -13.55 -9.61
CA ARG A 285 -8.80 -12.99 -8.30
C ARG A 285 -10.20 -12.38 -8.24
N ILE A 286 -10.74 -11.87 -9.35
CA ILE A 286 -12.13 -11.46 -9.43
C ILE A 286 -13.05 -12.66 -9.25
N GLU A 287 -12.78 -13.78 -9.94
CA GLU A 287 -13.52 -15.03 -9.74
C GLU A 287 -13.44 -15.55 -8.30
N ALA A 288 -12.24 -15.48 -7.70
CA ALA A 288 -12.04 -15.88 -6.32
C ALA A 288 -12.84 -14.99 -5.35
N LEU A 289 -12.89 -13.68 -5.60
CA LEU A 289 -13.68 -12.74 -4.80
C LEU A 289 -15.18 -13.06 -4.86
N ASP A 290 -15.72 -13.33 -6.05
CA ASP A 290 -17.11 -13.76 -6.21
C ASP A 290 -17.40 -15.03 -5.40
N TYR A 291 -16.50 -16.01 -5.49
CA TYR A 291 -16.64 -17.28 -4.75
C TYR A 291 -16.66 -17.05 -3.24
N ILE A 292 -15.73 -16.24 -2.71
CA ILE A 292 -15.66 -15.90 -1.28
C ILE A 292 -16.96 -15.22 -0.84
N ASN A 293 -17.46 -14.26 -1.62
CA ASN A 293 -18.69 -13.53 -1.31
C ASN A 293 -19.94 -14.44 -1.32
N ILE A 294 -19.99 -15.46 -2.18
CA ILE A 294 -21.12 -16.40 -2.25
C ILE A 294 -21.05 -17.46 -1.15
N GLN A 295 -19.87 -18.02 -0.87
CA GLN A 295 -19.70 -19.17 0.02
C GLN A 295 -19.39 -18.78 1.48
N GLY A 296 -18.88 -17.57 1.71
CA GLY A 296 -18.39 -17.13 3.01
C GLY A 296 -17.10 -17.83 3.48
N ASP A 297 -16.34 -18.44 2.56
CA ASP A 297 -15.07 -19.12 2.89
C ASP A 297 -13.90 -18.13 2.83
N TYR A 298 -13.57 -17.56 3.99
CA TYR A 298 -12.43 -16.68 4.18
C TYR A 298 -11.18 -17.42 4.69
N ILE A 299 -11.23 -18.75 4.77
CA ILE A 299 -10.17 -19.55 5.40
C ILE A 299 -9.22 -20.13 4.36
N TYR A 300 -9.76 -20.68 3.27
CA TYR A 300 -8.97 -21.43 2.30
C TYR A 300 -8.81 -20.69 0.96
N PRO A 301 -7.60 -20.63 0.38
CA PRO A 301 -7.40 -20.03 -0.93
C PRO A 301 -8.21 -20.72 -2.04
N TYR A 302 -8.73 -19.93 -2.99
CA TYR A 302 -9.58 -20.40 -4.08
C TYR A 302 -9.01 -21.61 -4.86
N TYR A 303 -7.70 -21.63 -5.12
CA TYR A 303 -7.06 -22.72 -5.86
C TYR A 303 -7.06 -24.06 -5.09
N VAL A 304 -7.06 -24.02 -3.76
CA VAL A 304 -7.15 -25.20 -2.88
C VAL A 304 -8.55 -25.81 -2.98
N VAL A 305 -9.57 -24.96 -2.90
CA VAL A 305 -10.97 -25.41 -2.81
C VAL A 305 -11.53 -25.82 -4.17
N LYS A 306 -11.25 -25.02 -5.22
CA LYS A 306 -11.94 -25.14 -6.51
C LYS A 306 -11.07 -25.63 -7.66
N LYS A 307 -9.89 -25.03 -7.87
CA LYS A 307 -9.20 -25.14 -9.17
C LYS A 307 -8.30 -26.37 -9.30
N ASN A 308 -7.42 -26.62 -8.33
CA ASN A 308 -6.41 -27.67 -8.46
C ASN A 308 -6.56 -28.81 -7.46
N LYS A 309 -7.26 -28.62 -6.33
CA LYS A 309 -7.40 -29.60 -5.22
C LYS A 309 -6.09 -30.32 -4.85
N LYS A 310 -4.96 -29.68 -5.12
CA LYS A 310 -3.62 -30.25 -5.02
C LYS A 310 -2.71 -29.19 -4.43
N LEU A 311 -2.10 -29.55 -3.31
CA LEU A 311 -1.02 -28.79 -2.68
C LEU A 311 0.27 -29.59 -2.90
N LEU A 312 1.32 -28.90 -3.33
CA LEU A 312 2.67 -29.47 -3.31
C LEU A 312 3.19 -29.31 -1.88
N ILE A 313 3.58 -30.41 -1.25
CA ILE A 313 4.43 -30.37 -0.07
C ILE A 313 5.85 -30.29 -0.62
N ASP A 314 6.49 -29.13 -0.50
CA ASP A 314 7.90 -28.92 -0.81
C ASP A 314 8.68 -28.88 0.50
N ASP A 315 9.71 -29.72 0.62
CA ASP A 315 10.55 -29.90 1.81
C ASP A 315 11.40 -28.65 2.13
N ASN A 316 11.32 -27.59 1.32
CA ASN A 316 12.01 -26.31 1.56
C ASN A 316 11.37 -25.42 2.64
N THR A 317 10.49 -25.95 3.48
CA THR A 317 10.04 -25.29 4.72
C THR A 317 10.92 -25.65 5.91
N THR A 318 12.24 -25.52 5.75
CA THR A 318 13.12 -25.28 6.89
C THR A 318 13.13 -23.78 7.17
N ASN A 319 12.69 -23.43 8.37
CA ASN A 319 12.80 -22.12 9.01
C ASN A 319 13.99 -21.30 8.51
N ASN A 320 13.74 -20.13 7.93
CA ASN A 320 14.67 -19.00 8.03
C ASN A 320 14.66 -18.51 9.48
N LYS A 321 15.29 -19.30 10.35
CA LYS A 321 15.98 -18.82 11.54
C LYS A 321 17.44 -19.14 11.31
N ASP A 322 18.28 -18.15 11.55
CA ASP A 322 19.74 -18.20 11.56
C ASP A 322 20.43 -17.98 10.21
N SER A 323 20.60 -16.71 9.87
CA SER A 323 21.91 -16.24 9.38
C SER A 323 22.11 -14.77 9.76
N ASP A 324 22.24 -14.52 11.07
CA ASP A 324 23.18 -13.51 11.55
C ASP A 324 24.56 -14.15 11.56
N ASN A 325 25.47 -13.60 10.75
CA ASN A 325 26.90 -13.50 11.03
C ASN A 325 27.50 -12.41 10.14
#